data_AF-A0A8H5J1T7-F1
#
_entry.id   AF-A0A8H5J1T7-F1
#
_cell.length_a   1.000
_cell.length_b   1.000
_cell.length_c   1.000
_cell.angle_alpha   90.00
_cell.angle_beta   90.00
_cell.angle_gamma   90.00
#
_symmetry.space_group_name_H-M   'P 1'
#
loop_
_entity.id
_entity.type
_entity.pdbx_description
1 polymer ?
#
loop_
_entity_poly.entity_id
_entity_poly.type
_entity_poly.pdbx_seq_one_letter_code
_entity_poly.pdbx_strand_id
1 'polypeptide(L)'
;MAEGDMDLGQLSTTQQEALDQYTQVTNQEISEAIPLLRRSEWNVQIAIAKFFDGEVAHPVAAAQQEIPRATARHENLQESLFDEAIRAPRASPRQRTDLAPRIVPQNPVTNRTPWLLGLLLTPFSLGWRAASTLFRTLVYALSFLPASIRPRAVTSRISTGFRGTNGRRPLMPRDTASRFKREFEEEYGENELPFFEGGVAQAHDQAKKDLKFMLVVLMSPEHDDTESFVKETLLAPEVVNFIKDPSNNIILWGGNVLDSEAYQVAQEYICTKFPFSALVCLTPKEGSTRMGIVKRLVGPMPPSTYLSELRAAIEKYGADLDGTRPTNGH
;
A
#
# COMPACT_ATOMS: atom_id res chain seq x y z
N MET A 1 14.56 64.93 -5.09
CA MET A 1 14.93 65.50 -3.78
C MET A 1 13.85 65.15 -2.78
N ALA A 2 14.15 64.18 -1.94
CA ALA A 2 13.57 63.98 -0.61
C ALA A 2 14.51 62.98 0.07
N GLU A 3 15.65 63.52 0.53
CA GLU A 3 16.56 62.85 1.45
C GLU A 3 15.74 62.42 2.68
N GLY A 4 15.47 61.13 2.79
CA GLY A 4 15.05 60.53 4.04
C GLY A 4 16.29 60.16 4.81
N ASP A 5 16.88 61.14 5.48
CA ASP A 5 17.83 60.95 6.59
C ASP A 5 17.10 60.18 7.71
N MET A 6 16.89 58.88 7.48
CA MET A 6 16.14 58.00 8.37
C MET A 6 17.07 57.50 9.48
N ASP A 7 17.22 58.35 10.50
CA ASP A 7 17.42 57.99 11.92
C ASP A 7 18.41 56.84 12.20
N LEU A 8 19.60 56.88 11.60
CA LEU A 8 20.72 55.99 11.97
C LEU A 8 21.16 56.21 13.44
N GLY A 9 20.88 57.39 14.00
CA GLY A 9 21.21 57.78 15.37
C GLY A 9 20.30 57.20 16.47
N GLN A 10 19.16 56.59 16.11
CA GLN A 10 18.23 55.98 17.08
C GLN A 10 18.38 54.46 17.21
N LEU A 11 19.24 53.84 16.39
CA LEU A 11 19.49 52.41 16.41
C LEU A 11 20.43 52.06 17.57
N SER A 12 20.09 51.02 18.34
CA SER A 12 21.01 50.51 19.37
C SER A 12 22.28 49.95 18.73
N THR A 13 23.39 49.88 19.46
CA THR A 13 24.66 49.34 18.96
C THR A 13 24.50 47.94 18.36
N THR A 14 23.67 47.10 18.97
CA THR A 14 23.33 45.75 18.48
C THR A 14 22.54 45.76 17.16
N GLN A 15 21.70 46.78 16.93
CA GLN A 15 20.94 46.94 15.69
C GLN A 15 21.84 47.43 14.55
N GLN A 16 22.83 48.28 14.87
CA GLN A 16 23.84 48.72 13.92
C GLN A 16 24.75 47.57 13.47
N GLU A 17 25.17 46.70 14.40
CA GLU A 17 25.93 45.47 14.07
C GLU A 17 25.14 44.51 13.17
N ALA A 18 23.85 44.30 13.48
CA ALA A 18 22.97 43.46 12.66
C ALA A 18 22.76 44.04 11.24
N LEU A 19 22.65 45.36 11.12
CA LEU A 19 22.53 46.05 9.85
C LEU A 19 23.81 45.92 9.01
N ASP A 20 24.98 46.09 9.62
CA ASP A 20 26.28 45.94 8.94
C ASP A 20 26.46 44.50 8.44
N GLN A 21 26.18 43.51 9.29
CA GLN A 21 26.27 42.09 8.92
C GLN A 21 25.28 41.71 7.79
N TYR A 22 24.05 42.22 7.83
CA TYR A 22 23.08 42.01 6.77
C TYR A 22 23.54 42.63 5.44
N THR A 23 24.00 43.89 5.48
CA THR A 23 24.42 44.66 4.30
C THR A 23 25.65 44.05 3.64
N GLN A 24 26.60 43.51 4.43
CA GLN A 24 27.76 42.79 3.89
C GLN A 24 27.38 41.54 3.07
N VAL A 25 26.27 40.86 3.41
CA VAL A 25 25.87 39.61 2.77
C VAL A 25 24.91 39.83 1.60
N THR A 26 23.98 40.79 1.71
CA THR A 26 22.94 41.03 0.70
C THR A 26 23.29 42.15 -0.27
N ASN A 27 24.28 43.00 0.08
CA ASN A 27 24.71 44.18 -0.69
C ASN A 27 23.56 45.16 -1.05
N GLN A 28 22.52 45.18 -0.21
CA GLN A 28 21.32 45.99 -0.38
C GLN A 28 21.50 47.42 0.19
N GLU A 29 20.79 48.41 -0.36
CA GLU A 29 20.84 49.78 0.18
C GLU A 29 20.24 49.84 1.60
N ILE A 30 20.86 50.65 2.48
CA ILE A 30 20.47 50.78 3.90
C ILE A 30 18.98 51.17 4.05
N SER A 31 18.47 51.96 3.11
CA SER A 31 17.08 52.42 3.06
C SER A 31 16.06 51.27 2.96
N GLU A 32 16.40 50.20 2.24
CA GLU A 32 15.56 49.02 2.03
C GLU A 32 15.82 47.91 3.07
N ALA A 33 17.02 47.85 3.64
CA ALA A 33 17.41 46.86 4.64
C ALA A 33 16.68 47.04 5.98
N ILE A 34 16.52 48.29 6.45
CA ILE A 34 15.90 48.61 7.74
C ILE A 34 14.46 48.07 7.88
N PRO A 35 13.54 48.26 6.92
CA PRO A 35 12.17 47.73 7.06
C PRO A 35 12.13 46.19 7.08
N LEU A 36 13.03 45.50 6.38
CA LEU A 36 13.13 44.03 6.42
C LEU A 36 13.70 43.52 7.75
N LEU A 37 14.73 44.19 8.27
CA LEU A 37 15.30 43.90 9.59
C LEU A 37 14.28 44.16 10.71
N ARG A 38 13.49 45.23 10.62
CA ARG A 38 12.43 45.50 11.62
C ARG A 38 11.34 44.44 11.61
N ARG A 39 10.94 43.92 10.43
CA ARG A 39 9.96 42.81 10.29
C ARG A 39 10.49 41.46 10.75
N SER A 40 11.81 41.31 10.85
CA SER A 40 12.48 40.11 11.35
C SER A 40 13.04 40.32 12.77
N GLU A 41 12.58 41.36 13.47
CA GLU A 41 13.00 41.68 14.85
C GLU A 41 14.52 41.81 15.00
N TRP A 42 15.21 42.34 13.98
CA TRP A 42 16.67 42.48 13.89
C TRP A 42 17.43 41.14 13.89
N ASN A 43 16.76 40.03 13.57
CA ASN A 43 17.40 38.74 13.36
C ASN A 43 17.93 38.62 11.93
N VAL A 44 19.24 38.77 11.78
CA VAL A 44 19.97 38.78 10.50
C VAL A 44 19.70 37.52 9.67
N GLN A 45 19.63 36.34 10.30
CA GLN A 45 19.46 35.07 9.59
C GLN A 45 18.07 34.96 8.94
N ILE A 46 17.04 35.39 9.67
CA ILE A 46 15.67 35.42 9.16
C ILE A 46 15.54 36.46 8.04
N ALA A 47 16.18 37.62 8.20
CA ALA A 47 16.19 38.67 7.19
C ALA A 47 16.85 38.22 5.88
N ILE A 48 18.03 37.59 5.95
CA ILE A 48 18.74 37.05 4.78
C ILE A 48 17.89 35.99 4.09
N ALA A 49 17.32 35.05 4.86
CA ALA A 49 16.46 34.01 4.30
C ALA A 49 15.28 34.62 3.54
N LYS A 50 14.56 35.58 4.15
CA LYS A 50 13.42 36.27 3.50
C LYS A 50 13.81 37.10 2.29
N PHE A 51 15.01 37.69 2.31
CA PHE A 51 15.56 38.42 1.17
C PHE A 51 15.77 37.49 -0.05
N PHE A 52 16.43 36.35 0.16
CA PHE A 52 16.66 35.37 -0.90
C PHE A 52 15.38 34.61 -1.32
N ASP A 53 14.37 34.55 -0.45
CA ASP A 53 13.04 33.99 -0.77
C ASP A 53 12.16 34.94 -1.62
N GLY A 54 12.64 36.17 -1.90
CA GLY A 54 12.03 37.07 -2.87
C GLY A 54 10.91 37.97 -2.35
N GLU A 55 10.78 38.19 -1.04
CA GLU A 55 9.81 39.15 -0.48
C GLU A 55 10.27 40.62 -0.67
N VAL A 56 10.30 41.09 -1.92
CA VAL A 56 10.46 42.52 -2.23
C VAL A 56 9.09 43.14 -2.49
N ALA A 57 8.45 43.55 -1.39
CA ALA A 57 7.31 44.47 -1.25
C ALA A 57 6.13 44.40 -2.26
N HIS A 58 4.99 43.91 -1.79
CA HIS A 58 3.68 44.48 -2.15
C HIS A 58 2.88 44.83 -0.88
N PRO A 59 2.35 46.06 -0.76
CA PRO A 59 1.50 46.45 0.36
C PRO A 59 0.03 46.39 -0.05
N VAL A 60 -0.76 45.44 0.47
CA VAL A 60 -2.18 45.67 0.86
C VAL A 60 -2.78 44.47 1.60
N ALA A 61 -3.31 44.79 2.79
CA ALA A 61 -4.57 44.34 3.36
C ALA A 61 -4.86 42.84 3.61
N ALA A 62 -4.81 42.49 4.88
CA ALA A 62 -5.87 41.83 5.66
C ALA A 62 -6.81 40.84 4.94
N ALA A 63 -6.74 39.57 5.32
CA ALA A 63 -7.92 38.85 5.81
C ALA A 63 -7.49 37.56 6.54
N GLN A 64 -7.84 37.48 7.82
CA GLN A 64 -8.00 36.24 8.55
C GLN A 64 -8.98 35.34 7.79
N GLN A 65 -8.50 34.22 7.27
CA GLN A 65 -9.29 33.00 7.12
C GLN A 65 -8.37 31.81 7.40
N GLU A 66 -8.38 31.38 8.66
CA GLU A 66 -8.06 30.01 9.03
C GLU A 66 -9.04 29.08 8.29
N ILE A 67 -8.63 28.64 7.10
CA ILE A 67 -9.09 27.41 6.52
C ILE A 67 -7.98 26.40 6.86
N PRO A 68 -8.27 25.25 7.51
CA PRO A 68 -7.26 24.21 7.61
C PRO A 68 -7.02 23.73 6.19
N ARG A 69 -5.99 24.29 5.54
CA ARG A 69 -5.44 23.72 4.32
C ARG A 69 -4.93 22.36 4.75
N ALA A 70 -5.74 21.34 4.48
CA ALA A 70 -5.22 20.00 4.27
C ALA A 70 -4.12 20.18 3.24
N THR A 71 -2.88 20.20 3.72
CA THR A 71 -1.73 20.04 2.85
C THR A 71 -2.01 18.73 2.15
N ALA A 72 -2.39 18.81 0.88
CA ALA A 72 -2.25 17.71 -0.04
C ALA A 72 -0.74 17.49 -0.09
N ARG A 73 -0.26 16.74 0.89
CA ARG A 73 1.10 16.29 1.07
C ARG A 73 1.34 15.46 -0.18
N HIS A 74 1.96 16.07 -1.17
CA HIS A 74 2.55 15.34 -2.28
C HIS A 74 3.70 14.58 -1.64
N GLU A 75 3.39 13.41 -1.06
CA GLU A 75 4.41 12.48 -0.64
C GLU A 75 5.12 12.05 -1.92
N ASN A 76 6.32 12.59 -2.12
CA ASN A 76 7.18 12.20 -3.22
C ASN A 76 7.46 10.70 -3.04
N LEU A 77 6.89 9.87 -3.92
CA LEU A 77 7.11 8.41 -3.90
C LEU A 77 8.59 8.05 -3.91
N GLN A 78 9.41 8.88 -4.56
CA GLN A 78 10.86 8.73 -4.57
C GLN A 78 11.45 8.92 -3.16
N GLU A 79 10.96 9.90 -2.40
CA GLU A 79 11.41 10.23 -1.05
C GLU A 79 10.97 9.14 -0.05
N SER A 80 9.76 8.59 -0.20
CA SER A 80 9.31 7.40 0.54
C SER A 80 10.16 6.16 0.25
N LEU A 81 10.52 5.90 -1.01
CA LEU A 81 11.37 4.77 -1.38
C LEU A 81 12.81 4.91 -0.86
N PHE A 82 13.34 6.14 -0.84
CA PHE A 82 14.65 6.42 -0.24
C PHE A 82 14.61 6.32 1.29
N ASP A 83 13.55 6.79 1.94
CA ASP A 83 13.38 6.63 3.40
C ASP A 83 13.22 5.16 3.82
N GLU A 84 12.52 4.35 3.01
CA GLU A 84 12.39 2.90 3.20
C GLU A 84 13.75 2.21 3.06
N ALA A 85 14.58 2.62 2.09
CA ALA A 85 15.91 2.07 1.87
C ALA A 85 16.93 2.45 2.97
N ILE A 86 16.75 3.60 3.62
CA ILE A 86 17.62 4.08 4.70
C ILE A 86 17.22 3.45 6.05
N ARG A 87 15.96 3.04 6.19
CA ARG A 87 15.46 2.38 7.41
C ARG A 87 15.82 0.89 7.41
N ALA A 88 17.09 0.58 7.73
CA ALA A 88 17.47 -0.79 8.12
C ALA A 88 16.50 -1.30 9.21
N PRO A 89 16.08 -2.58 9.17
CA PRO A 89 15.11 -3.11 10.12
C PRO A 89 15.77 -3.14 11.50
N ARG A 90 15.53 -2.09 12.29
CA ARG A 90 15.76 -2.13 13.73
C ARG A 90 14.75 -3.12 14.30
N ALA A 91 15.13 -4.40 14.27
CA ALA A 91 14.50 -5.45 15.04
C ALA A 91 14.49 -4.99 16.51
N SER A 92 13.37 -4.42 16.92
CA SER A 92 13.06 -4.25 18.34
C SER A 92 12.47 -5.59 18.76
N PRO A 93 13.22 -6.44 19.48
CA PRO A 93 12.70 -7.71 19.91
C PRO A 93 11.88 -7.43 21.16
N ARG A 94 10.56 -7.29 20.99
CA ARG A 94 9.55 -7.61 22.01
C ARG A 94 8.15 -7.45 21.40
N GLN A 95 7.59 -8.58 20.99
CA GLN A 95 6.17 -8.90 21.19
C GLN A 95 5.17 -7.96 20.51
N ARG A 96 5.45 -7.59 19.25
CA ARG A 96 4.49 -6.90 18.38
C ARG A 96 4.08 -7.83 17.25
N THR A 97 2.80 -8.17 17.16
CA THR A 97 2.23 -8.87 15.99
C THR A 97 2.38 -8.01 14.75
N ASP A 98 2.69 -8.65 13.63
CA ASP A 98 2.85 -7.97 12.35
C ASP A 98 1.52 -7.38 11.90
N LEU A 99 1.53 -6.23 11.25
CA LEU A 99 0.30 -5.53 10.88
C LEU A 99 -0.47 -6.36 9.84
N ALA A 100 -1.76 -6.60 10.08
CA ALA A 100 -2.70 -6.99 9.04
C ALA A 100 -3.56 -5.77 8.73
N PRO A 101 -3.10 -4.82 7.90
CA PRO A 101 -3.93 -3.68 7.57
C PRO A 101 -5.09 -4.11 6.67
N ARG A 102 -6.17 -3.33 6.79
CA ARG A 102 -7.38 -3.52 6.02
C ARG A 102 -7.11 -3.15 4.56
N ILE A 103 -7.00 -4.15 3.71
CA ILE A 103 -6.85 -3.96 2.27
C ILE A 103 -8.23 -3.80 1.69
N VAL A 104 -8.60 -2.56 1.40
CA VAL A 104 -9.74 -2.30 0.52
C VAL A 104 -9.18 -2.35 -0.90
N PRO A 105 -9.60 -3.31 -1.73
CA PRO A 105 -9.14 -3.34 -3.12
C PRO A 105 -9.51 -2.00 -3.76
N GLN A 106 -8.48 -1.20 -4.03
CA GLN A 106 -8.69 0.05 -4.73
C GLN A 106 -9.13 -0.33 -6.14
N ASN A 107 -10.36 0.06 -6.50
CA ASN A 107 -10.76 0.00 -7.89
C ASN A 107 -9.68 0.74 -8.69
N PRO A 108 -9.10 0.12 -9.73
CA PRO A 108 -8.15 0.84 -10.56
C PRO A 108 -8.89 2.07 -11.07
N VAL A 109 -8.43 3.24 -10.63
CA VAL A 109 -8.89 4.51 -11.19
C VAL A 109 -8.45 4.43 -12.64
N THR A 110 -9.35 4.03 -13.53
CA THR A 110 -9.14 4.15 -14.96
C THR A 110 -9.02 5.64 -15.17
N ASN A 111 -7.78 6.14 -15.20
CA ASN A 111 -7.51 7.53 -15.49
C ASN A 111 -8.07 7.73 -16.90
N ARG A 112 -9.26 8.33 -16.97
CA ARG A 112 -9.86 8.70 -18.25
C ARG A 112 -8.90 9.75 -18.80
N THR A 113 -8.08 9.35 -19.76
CA THR A 113 -7.21 10.29 -20.48
C THR A 113 -8.07 11.49 -20.86
N PRO A 114 -7.65 12.73 -20.51
CA PRO A 114 -8.40 13.92 -20.85
C PRO A 114 -8.74 13.85 -22.34
N TRP A 115 -10.01 14.07 -22.68
CA TRP A 115 -10.50 13.91 -24.05
C TRP A 115 -9.68 14.70 -25.08
N LEU A 116 -9.06 15.82 -24.64
CA LEU A 116 -8.11 16.63 -25.40
C LEU A 116 -6.80 15.90 -25.75
N LEU A 117 -6.21 15.16 -24.80
CA LEU A 117 -5.07 14.28 -25.09
C LEU A 117 -5.48 13.14 -26.03
N GLY A 118 -6.69 12.62 -25.86
CA GLY A 118 -7.27 11.64 -26.78
C GLY A 118 -7.36 12.18 -28.22
N LEU A 119 -7.89 13.40 -28.39
CA LEU A 119 -8.03 14.08 -29.68
C LEU A 119 -6.68 14.38 -30.35
N LEU A 120 -5.73 14.94 -29.60
CA LEU A 120 -4.41 15.32 -30.14
C LEU A 120 -3.57 14.10 -30.56
N LEU A 121 -3.68 12.98 -29.82
CA LEU A 121 -2.99 11.72 -30.13
C LEU A 121 -3.86 10.75 -30.96
N THR A 122 -5.05 11.13 -31.42
CA THR A 122 -5.86 10.26 -32.31
C THR A 122 -5.16 9.89 -33.62
N PRO A 123 -4.53 10.80 -34.39
CA PRO A 123 -3.83 10.39 -35.60
C PRO A 123 -2.61 9.52 -35.28
N PHE A 124 -1.93 9.77 -34.16
CA PHE A 124 -0.77 8.99 -33.70
C PHE A 124 -1.16 7.58 -33.23
N SER A 125 -2.27 7.44 -32.50
CA SER A 125 -2.78 6.14 -32.04
C SER A 125 -3.38 5.29 -33.16
N LEU A 126 -3.97 5.90 -34.20
CA LEU A 126 -4.33 5.20 -35.43
C LEU A 126 -3.10 4.70 -36.19
N GLY A 127 -2.07 5.54 -36.31
CA GLY A 127 -0.78 5.17 -36.89
C GLY A 127 -0.10 4.03 -36.10
N TRP A 128 -0.12 4.10 -34.76
CA TRP A 128 0.40 3.05 -33.89
C TRP A 128 -0.41 1.76 -33.96
N ARG A 129 -1.73 1.84 -34.15
CA ARG A 129 -2.59 0.69 -34.41
C ARG A 129 -2.27 0.01 -35.74
N ALA A 130 -2.09 0.79 -36.82
CA ALA A 130 -1.67 0.26 -38.12
C ALA A 130 -0.25 -0.32 -38.09
N ALA A 131 0.69 0.36 -37.42
CA ALA A 131 2.06 -0.11 -37.25
C ALA A 131 2.12 -1.37 -36.38
N SER A 132 1.30 -1.49 -35.33
CA SER A 132 1.26 -2.68 -34.46
C SER A 132 0.55 -3.86 -35.11
N THR A 133 -0.46 -3.67 -35.97
CA THR A 133 -0.99 -4.76 -36.81
C THR A 133 0.03 -5.22 -37.84
N LEU A 134 0.73 -4.31 -38.51
CA LEU A 134 1.83 -4.65 -39.44
C LEU A 134 3.00 -5.34 -38.71
N PHE A 135 3.34 -4.91 -37.50
CA PHE A 135 4.38 -5.53 -36.69
C PHE A 135 3.94 -6.91 -36.19
N ARG A 136 2.67 -7.09 -35.82
CA ARG A 136 2.12 -8.40 -35.45
C ARG A 136 2.09 -9.37 -36.63
N THR A 137 1.70 -8.93 -37.83
CA THR A 137 1.75 -9.79 -39.03
C THR A 137 3.19 -10.11 -39.40
N LEU A 138 4.13 -9.17 -39.26
CA LEU A 138 5.56 -9.40 -39.45
C LEU A 138 6.12 -10.42 -38.44
N VAL A 139 5.79 -10.30 -37.15
CA VAL A 139 6.19 -11.25 -36.10
C VAL A 139 5.53 -12.62 -36.30
N TYR A 140 4.29 -12.65 -36.79
CA TYR A 140 3.60 -13.90 -37.13
C TYR A 140 4.18 -14.57 -38.37
N ALA A 141 4.59 -13.80 -39.38
CA ALA A 141 5.37 -14.32 -40.51
C ALA A 141 6.75 -14.82 -40.04
N LEU A 142 7.36 -14.15 -39.05
CA LEU A 142 8.62 -14.56 -38.44
C LEU A 142 8.51 -15.87 -37.63
N SER A 143 7.32 -16.22 -37.14
CA SER A 143 7.09 -17.46 -36.39
C SER A 143 7.06 -18.71 -37.28
N PHE A 144 6.91 -18.53 -38.60
CA PHE A 144 6.92 -19.60 -39.61
C PHE A 144 8.34 -19.95 -40.12
N LEU A 145 9.38 -19.20 -39.73
CA LEU A 145 10.76 -19.52 -40.08
C LEU A 145 11.31 -20.73 -39.28
N PRO A 146 12.22 -21.55 -39.87
CA PRO A 146 12.89 -22.66 -39.18
C PRO A 146 13.63 -22.18 -37.92
N ALA A 147 13.70 -23.06 -36.90
CA ALA A 147 14.20 -22.74 -35.55
C ALA A 147 15.66 -22.22 -35.48
N SER A 148 16.43 -22.34 -36.56
CA SER A 148 17.84 -21.93 -36.66
C SER A 148 18.06 -20.42 -36.82
N ILE A 149 17.04 -19.64 -37.21
CA ILE A 149 17.19 -18.21 -37.54
C ILE A 149 16.33 -17.32 -36.62
N ARG A 150 15.57 -17.89 -35.68
CA ARG A 150 14.66 -17.13 -34.81
C ARG A 150 15.42 -16.30 -33.77
N PRO A 151 15.36 -14.95 -33.78
CA PRO A 151 15.98 -14.14 -32.76
C PRO A 151 15.23 -14.25 -31.43
N ARG A 152 15.90 -14.82 -30.40
CA ARG A 152 15.39 -15.08 -29.04
C ARG A 152 14.82 -13.86 -28.29
N ALA A 153 15.05 -12.64 -28.78
CA ALA A 153 14.63 -11.40 -28.12
C ALA A 153 13.14 -11.04 -28.35
N VAL A 154 12.52 -11.50 -29.44
CA VAL A 154 11.20 -11.01 -29.87
C VAL A 154 10.04 -11.85 -29.30
N THR A 155 10.27 -13.14 -29.03
CA THR A 155 9.18 -14.04 -28.59
C THR A 155 9.03 -14.14 -27.08
N SER A 156 10.10 -13.92 -26.29
CA SER A 156 10.03 -14.09 -24.83
C SER A 156 9.49 -12.87 -24.10
N ARG A 157 9.67 -11.64 -24.61
CA ARG A 157 9.25 -10.40 -23.92
C ARG A 157 7.86 -9.89 -24.31
N ILE A 158 7.39 -10.17 -25.53
CA ILE A 158 6.07 -9.69 -25.99
C ILE A 158 4.95 -10.62 -25.52
N SER A 159 5.21 -11.92 -25.35
CA SER A 159 4.21 -12.86 -24.79
C SER A 159 4.10 -12.78 -23.27
N THR A 160 5.15 -12.35 -22.57
CA THR A 160 5.14 -12.20 -21.10
C THR A 160 4.65 -10.82 -20.66
N GLY A 161 4.96 -9.76 -21.42
CA GLY A 161 4.51 -8.38 -21.10
C GLY A 161 3.00 -8.13 -21.25
N PHE A 162 2.26 -9.00 -21.96
CA PHE A 162 0.80 -8.94 -22.08
C PHE A 162 0.08 -10.07 -21.32
N ARG A 163 0.80 -10.92 -20.58
CA ARG A 163 0.25 -11.95 -19.68
C ARG A 163 0.42 -11.59 -18.20
N GLY A 164 0.38 -10.30 -17.89
CA GLY A 164 0.17 -9.87 -16.51
C GLY A 164 -1.28 -10.15 -16.14
N THR A 165 -1.52 -11.20 -15.35
CA THR A 165 -2.82 -11.85 -15.09
C THR A 165 -3.37 -12.57 -16.33
N ASN A 166 -3.81 -13.82 -16.20
CA ASN A 166 -4.36 -14.65 -17.28
C ASN A 166 -5.71 -14.14 -17.83
N GLY A 167 -5.79 -12.90 -18.31
CA GLY A 167 -7.04 -12.26 -18.76
C GLY A 167 -8.11 -12.17 -17.67
N ARG A 168 -7.76 -12.38 -16.40
CA ARG A 168 -8.69 -12.33 -15.27
C ARG A 168 -9.05 -10.86 -15.05
N ARG A 169 -10.32 -10.53 -15.31
CA ARG A 169 -10.85 -9.19 -15.06
C ARG A 169 -10.93 -8.97 -13.54
N PRO A 170 -10.55 -7.79 -13.02
CA PRO A 170 -10.83 -7.46 -11.63
C PRO A 170 -12.35 -7.47 -11.44
N LEU A 171 -12.82 -8.36 -10.58
CA LEU A 171 -14.23 -8.50 -10.22
C LEU A 171 -14.50 -7.79 -8.90
N MET A 172 -15.79 -7.60 -8.58
CA MET A 172 -16.17 -7.14 -7.25
C MET A 172 -15.72 -8.17 -6.20
N PRO A 173 -15.37 -7.78 -4.97
CA PRO A 173 -14.80 -8.69 -3.98
C PRO A 173 -15.66 -9.95 -3.70
N ARG A 174 -16.99 -9.78 -3.69
CA ARG A 174 -17.94 -10.90 -3.55
C ARG A 174 -17.94 -11.85 -4.75
N ASP A 175 -17.80 -11.31 -5.95
CA ASP A 175 -17.72 -12.11 -7.18
C ASP A 175 -16.39 -12.85 -7.27
N THR A 176 -15.30 -12.24 -6.78
CA THR A 176 -13.99 -12.89 -6.65
C THR A 176 -14.04 -14.06 -5.66
N ALA A 177 -14.66 -13.87 -4.49
CA ALA A 177 -14.81 -14.93 -3.49
C ALA A 177 -15.68 -16.10 -3.99
N SER A 178 -16.81 -15.80 -4.64
CA SER A 178 -17.67 -16.85 -5.21
C SER A 178 -17.00 -17.60 -6.36
N ARG A 179 -16.22 -16.89 -7.18
CA ARG A 179 -15.38 -17.51 -8.22
C ARG A 179 -14.32 -18.41 -7.61
N PHE A 180 -13.62 -17.97 -6.58
CA PHE A 180 -12.61 -18.77 -5.89
C PHE A 180 -13.23 -20.05 -5.32
N LYS A 181 -14.37 -19.95 -4.63
CA LYS A 181 -15.09 -21.10 -4.10
C LYS A 181 -15.46 -22.11 -5.20
N ARG A 182 -16.00 -21.64 -6.33
CA ARG A 182 -16.32 -22.49 -7.47
C ARG A 182 -15.08 -23.15 -8.08
N GLU A 183 -14.02 -22.38 -8.34
CA GLU A 183 -12.76 -22.92 -8.88
C GLU A 183 -12.15 -23.98 -7.93
N PHE A 184 -12.25 -23.75 -6.61
CA PHE A 184 -11.78 -24.69 -5.59
C PHE A 184 -12.63 -25.98 -5.55
N GLU A 185 -13.96 -25.86 -5.61
CA GLU A 185 -14.86 -27.03 -5.70
C GLU A 185 -14.69 -27.81 -7.02
N GLU A 186 -14.44 -27.13 -8.13
CA GLU A 186 -14.18 -27.76 -9.44
C GLU A 186 -12.85 -28.54 -9.45
N GLU A 187 -11.80 -28.02 -8.83
CA GLU A 187 -10.46 -28.63 -8.85
C GLU A 187 -10.28 -29.73 -7.79
N TYR A 188 -10.83 -29.53 -6.58
CA TYR A 188 -10.62 -30.44 -5.45
C TYR A 188 -11.85 -31.24 -5.04
N GLY A 189 -13.02 -30.95 -5.64
CA GLY A 189 -14.29 -31.58 -5.33
C GLY A 189 -15.10 -30.83 -4.26
N GLU A 190 -16.31 -31.34 -4.01
CA GLU A 190 -17.21 -30.82 -3.00
C GLU A 190 -16.54 -30.89 -1.62
N ASN A 191 -16.51 -29.75 -0.92
CA ASN A 191 -15.86 -29.61 0.37
C ASN A 191 -16.77 -28.86 1.35
N GLU A 192 -16.62 -29.18 2.64
CA GLU A 192 -17.44 -28.58 3.71
C GLU A 192 -16.78 -27.34 4.34
N LEU A 193 -15.77 -26.76 3.70
CA LEU A 193 -15.04 -25.61 4.24
C LEU A 193 -15.91 -24.34 4.15
N PRO A 194 -16.16 -23.66 5.28
CA PRO A 194 -17.00 -22.47 5.30
C PRO A 194 -16.24 -21.22 4.82
N PHE A 195 -15.87 -21.17 3.54
CA PHE A 195 -15.23 -20.00 2.94
C PHE A 195 -16.15 -18.77 3.00
N PHE A 196 -15.59 -17.64 3.43
CA PHE A 196 -16.30 -16.38 3.52
C PHE A 196 -16.60 -15.81 2.12
N GLU A 197 -17.89 -15.61 1.83
CA GLU A 197 -18.39 -15.12 0.52
C GLU A 197 -18.33 -13.59 0.39
N GLY A 198 -17.15 -13.02 0.61
CA GLY A 198 -16.93 -11.57 0.53
C GLY A 198 -15.46 -11.21 0.41
N GLY A 199 -15.20 -9.90 0.32
CA GLY A 199 -13.84 -9.39 0.21
C GLY A 199 -13.04 -9.55 1.50
N VAL A 200 -11.70 -9.46 1.40
CA VAL A 200 -10.79 -9.52 2.54
C VAL A 200 -11.10 -8.40 3.55
N ALA A 201 -11.44 -7.20 3.07
CA ALA A 201 -11.84 -6.09 3.94
C ALA A 201 -13.11 -6.41 4.74
N GLN A 202 -14.08 -7.08 4.11
CA GLN A 202 -15.33 -7.46 4.76
C GLN A 202 -15.10 -8.58 5.78
N ALA A 203 -14.29 -9.59 5.44
CA ALA A 203 -13.90 -10.64 6.37
C ALA A 203 -13.17 -10.06 7.59
N HIS A 204 -12.27 -9.10 7.36
CA HIS A 204 -11.53 -8.41 8.41
C HIS A 204 -12.44 -7.57 9.31
N ASP A 205 -13.39 -6.82 8.74
CA ASP A 205 -14.36 -6.05 9.52
C ASP A 205 -15.28 -6.96 10.34
N GLN A 206 -15.69 -8.10 9.77
CA GLN A 206 -16.50 -9.10 10.48
C GLN A 206 -15.73 -9.76 11.63
N ALA A 207 -14.46 -10.13 11.40
CA ALA A 207 -13.59 -10.70 12.43
C ALA A 207 -13.40 -9.72 13.60
N LYS A 208 -13.23 -8.43 13.28
CA LYS A 208 -13.12 -7.37 14.28
C LYS A 208 -14.43 -7.14 15.04
N LYS A 209 -15.57 -7.13 14.34
CA LYS A 209 -16.89 -6.89 14.94
C LYS A 209 -17.31 -8.02 15.89
N ASP A 210 -17.09 -9.26 15.47
CA ASP A 210 -17.49 -10.44 16.24
C ASP A 210 -16.41 -10.90 17.23
N LEU A 211 -15.24 -10.24 17.25
CA LEU A 211 -14.07 -10.66 18.02
C LEU A 211 -13.79 -12.16 17.78
N LYS A 212 -13.49 -12.46 16.51
CA LYS A 212 -13.18 -13.80 15.97
C LYS A 212 -11.78 -13.82 15.37
N PHE A 213 -11.23 -15.02 15.21
CA PHE A 213 -10.00 -15.24 14.45
C PHE A 213 -10.32 -15.26 12.96
N MET A 214 -9.45 -14.71 12.13
CA MET A 214 -9.54 -14.77 10.68
C MET A 214 -8.40 -15.63 10.15
N LEU A 215 -8.72 -16.73 9.48
CA LEU A 215 -7.76 -17.59 8.81
C LEU A 215 -7.74 -17.22 7.32
N VAL A 216 -6.64 -16.62 6.88
CA VAL A 216 -6.38 -16.23 5.49
C VAL A 216 -5.61 -17.35 4.82
N VAL A 217 -6.13 -17.91 3.73
CA VAL A 217 -5.45 -18.92 2.91
C VAL A 217 -5.23 -18.36 1.52
N LEU A 218 -3.96 -18.22 1.13
CA LEU A 218 -3.54 -17.74 -0.18
C LEU A 218 -2.91 -18.87 -0.98
N MET A 219 -3.42 -19.04 -2.20
CA MET A 219 -3.03 -20.12 -3.10
C MET A 219 -2.53 -19.56 -4.43
N SER A 220 -1.50 -20.19 -4.98
CA SER A 220 -1.04 -19.92 -6.33
C SER A 220 -1.10 -21.22 -7.15
N PRO A 221 -1.91 -21.28 -8.22
CA PRO A 221 -1.97 -22.46 -9.08
C PRO A 221 -0.68 -22.66 -9.90
N GLU A 222 0.22 -21.66 -9.91
CA GLU A 222 1.54 -21.78 -10.54
C GLU A 222 2.58 -22.49 -9.66
N HIS A 223 2.25 -22.76 -8.40
CA HIS A 223 3.17 -23.35 -7.43
C HIS A 223 2.84 -24.83 -7.17
N ASP A 224 3.81 -25.71 -7.36
CA ASP A 224 3.65 -27.17 -7.28
C ASP A 224 3.16 -27.66 -5.90
N ASP A 225 3.61 -27.01 -4.83
CA ASP A 225 3.22 -27.36 -3.45
C ASP A 225 1.74 -27.03 -3.10
N THR A 226 1.02 -26.29 -3.95
CA THR A 226 -0.36 -25.87 -3.65
C THR A 226 -1.31 -27.07 -3.64
N GLU A 227 -1.18 -27.97 -4.62
CA GLU A 227 -2.10 -29.11 -4.77
C GLU A 227 -1.97 -30.10 -3.60
N SER A 228 -0.73 -30.42 -3.20
CA SER A 228 -0.45 -31.33 -2.09
C SER A 228 -0.94 -30.77 -0.76
N PHE A 229 -0.69 -29.49 -0.48
CA PHE A 229 -1.20 -28.83 0.73
C PHE A 229 -2.72 -28.87 0.82
N VAL A 230 -3.43 -28.56 -0.28
CA VAL A 230 -4.91 -28.55 -0.24
C VAL A 230 -5.45 -29.95 0.04
N LYS A 231 -4.99 -30.95 -0.72
CA LYS A 231 -5.51 -32.32 -0.63
C LYS A 231 -5.12 -33.01 0.68
N GLU A 232 -3.86 -32.87 1.10
CA GLU A 232 -3.33 -33.61 2.26
C GLU A 232 -3.52 -32.87 3.58
N THR A 233 -3.59 -31.53 3.55
CA THR A 233 -3.62 -30.69 4.76
C THR A 233 -4.96 -30.01 4.94
N LEU A 234 -5.37 -29.15 4.00
CA LEU A 234 -6.54 -28.29 4.17
C LEU A 234 -7.85 -29.07 4.16
N LEU A 235 -7.95 -30.07 3.28
CA LEU A 235 -9.11 -30.97 3.14
C LEU A 235 -9.07 -32.16 4.08
N ALA A 236 -8.04 -32.30 4.92
CA ALA A 236 -8.01 -33.34 5.93
C ALA A 236 -9.22 -33.18 6.87
N PRO A 237 -9.94 -34.26 7.21
CA PRO A 237 -11.18 -34.18 7.99
C PRO A 237 -10.97 -33.53 9.35
N GLU A 238 -9.80 -33.71 9.96
CA GLU A 238 -9.43 -33.07 11.23
C GLU A 238 -9.38 -31.54 11.12
N VAL A 239 -8.84 -31.02 9.99
CA VAL A 239 -8.73 -29.58 9.72
C VAL A 239 -10.09 -28.99 9.38
N VAL A 240 -10.86 -29.67 8.52
CA VAL A 240 -12.21 -29.26 8.14
C VAL A 240 -13.12 -29.18 9.36
N ASN A 241 -13.14 -30.22 10.21
CA ASN A 241 -13.94 -30.24 11.43
C ASN A 241 -13.53 -29.13 12.40
N PHE A 242 -12.24 -28.83 12.52
CA PHE A 242 -11.74 -27.76 13.37
C PHE A 242 -12.19 -26.36 12.90
N ILE A 243 -12.13 -26.10 11.60
CA ILE A 243 -12.56 -24.80 11.03
C ILE A 243 -14.09 -24.67 11.08
N LYS A 244 -14.82 -25.77 10.86
CA LYS A 244 -16.29 -25.81 10.86
C LYS A 244 -16.88 -25.62 12.25
N ASP A 245 -16.19 -26.06 13.29
CA ASP A 245 -16.66 -25.98 14.66
C ASP A 245 -16.85 -24.50 15.11
N PRO A 246 -18.11 -24.08 15.37
CA PRO A 246 -18.41 -22.71 15.79
C PRO A 246 -17.71 -22.28 17.08
N SER A 247 -17.33 -23.24 17.95
CA SER A 247 -16.64 -22.95 19.20
C SER A 247 -15.26 -22.32 18.99
N ASN A 248 -14.59 -22.62 17.87
CA ASN A 248 -13.26 -22.08 17.57
C ASN A 248 -13.29 -20.62 17.08
N ASN A 249 -14.47 -20.08 16.73
CA ASN A 249 -14.63 -18.69 16.36
C ASN A 249 -13.70 -18.27 15.19
N ILE A 250 -13.59 -19.10 14.15
CA ILE A 250 -12.74 -18.86 12.99
C ILE A 250 -13.58 -18.42 11.78
N ILE A 251 -13.15 -17.36 11.11
CA ILE A 251 -13.63 -16.95 9.79
C ILE A 251 -12.58 -17.36 8.76
N LEU A 252 -12.91 -18.31 7.89
CA LEU A 252 -12.02 -18.75 6.81
C LEU A 252 -12.20 -17.85 5.59
N TRP A 253 -11.13 -17.20 5.15
CA TRP A 253 -11.08 -16.47 3.89
C TRP A 253 -10.02 -17.09 2.97
N GLY A 254 -10.40 -17.34 1.72
CA GLY A 254 -9.52 -17.94 0.72
C GLY A 254 -9.40 -17.05 -0.52
N GLY A 255 -8.21 -16.99 -1.10
CA GLY A 255 -7.96 -16.20 -2.31
C GLY A 255 -6.88 -16.81 -3.20
N ASN A 256 -7.11 -16.74 -4.50
CA ASN A 256 -6.11 -17.11 -5.50
C ASN A 256 -5.28 -15.88 -5.87
N VAL A 257 -3.95 -15.95 -5.78
CA VAL A 257 -3.00 -14.86 -6.05
C VAL A 257 -3.12 -14.31 -7.49
N LEU A 258 -3.74 -15.06 -8.41
CA LEU A 258 -4.09 -14.55 -9.73
C LEU A 258 -5.11 -13.40 -9.72
N ASP A 259 -5.89 -13.28 -8.65
CA ASP A 259 -6.87 -12.21 -8.46
C ASP A 259 -6.24 -11.02 -7.73
N SER A 260 -6.59 -9.79 -8.13
CA SER A 260 -5.94 -8.56 -7.65
C SER A 260 -6.06 -8.36 -6.14
N GLU A 261 -7.17 -8.80 -5.54
CA GLU A 261 -7.39 -8.69 -4.10
C GLU A 261 -6.46 -9.61 -3.33
N ALA A 262 -6.40 -10.89 -3.68
CA ALA A 262 -5.51 -11.85 -3.04
C ALA A 262 -4.03 -11.53 -3.27
N TYR A 263 -3.66 -10.99 -4.44
CA TYR A 263 -2.32 -10.48 -4.69
C TYR A 263 -1.94 -9.32 -3.75
N GLN A 264 -2.85 -8.38 -3.53
CA GLN A 264 -2.62 -7.28 -2.57
C GLN A 264 -2.45 -7.81 -1.14
N VAL A 265 -3.25 -8.81 -0.74
CA VAL A 265 -3.09 -9.48 0.57
C VAL A 265 -1.74 -10.18 0.67
N ALA A 266 -1.32 -10.88 -0.39
CA ALA A 266 -0.03 -11.54 -0.42
C ALA A 266 1.13 -10.55 -0.21
N GLN A 267 1.06 -9.39 -0.88
CA GLN A 267 2.08 -8.35 -0.77
C GLN A 267 2.12 -7.73 0.62
N GLU A 268 0.95 -7.38 1.17
CA GLU A 268 0.84 -6.77 2.49
C GLU A 268 1.28 -7.72 3.59
N TYR A 269 0.97 -9.00 3.43
CA TYR A 269 1.39 -10.02 4.39
C TYR A 269 2.83 -10.45 4.10
N ILE A 270 3.54 -9.86 3.13
CA ILE A 270 4.93 -10.21 2.80
C ILE A 270 5.07 -11.73 2.58
N CYS A 271 4.15 -12.29 1.79
CA CYS A 271 4.13 -13.71 1.48
C CYS A 271 5.29 -14.05 0.56
N THR A 272 6.24 -14.85 1.04
CA THR A 272 7.45 -15.20 0.27
C THR A 272 7.32 -16.51 -0.51
N LYS A 273 6.43 -17.41 -0.07
CA LYS A 273 6.21 -18.73 -0.69
C LYS A 273 4.74 -19.12 -0.59
N PHE A 274 4.25 -19.87 -1.59
CA PHE A 274 2.92 -20.46 -1.62
C PHE A 274 3.00 -21.99 -1.47
N PRO A 275 1.94 -22.64 -0.95
CA PRO A 275 0.75 -22.05 -0.35
C PRO A 275 1.06 -21.35 0.99
N PHE A 276 0.29 -20.32 1.31
CA PHE A 276 0.48 -19.49 2.50
C PHE A 276 -0.81 -19.41 3.31
N SER A 277 -0.70 -19.55 4.63
CA SER A 277 -1.81 -19.30 5.53
C SER A 277 -1.40 -18.42 6.71
N ALA A 278 -2.29 -17.52 7.10
CA ALA A 278 -2.08 -16.61 8.22
C ALA A 278 -3.30 -16.59 9.12
N LEU A 279 -3.06 -16.74 10.42
CA LEU A 279 -4.04 -16.49 11.45
C LEU A 279 -3.93 -15.04 11.90
N VAL A 280 -5.04 -14.32 11.84
CA VAL A 280 -5.13 -12.90 12.17
C VAL A 280 -6.16 -12.72 13.27
N CYS A 281 -5.84 -11.90 14.29
CA CYS A 281 -6.79 -11.56 15.35
C CYS A 281 -6.69 -10.08 15.71
N LEU A 282 -7.67 -9.57 16.44
CA LEU A 282 -7.55 -8.26 17.10
C LEU A 282 -6.52 -8.38 18.22
N THR A 283 -5.52 -7.49 18.25
CA THR A 283 -4.52 -7.45 19.33
C THR A 283 -4.71 -6.15 20.14
N PRO A 284 -5.50 -6.18 21.23
CA PRO A 284 -5.88 -4.97 21.97
C PRO A 284 -4.69 -4.29 22.65
N LYS A 285 -3.72 -5.10 23.10
CA LYS A 285 -2.44 -4.66 23.71
C LYS A 285 -1.62 -3.74 22.81
N GLU A 286 -1.93 -3.78 21.53
CA GLU A 286 -1.18 -3.19 20.44
C GLU A 286 -1.92 -2.03 19.77
N GLY A 287 -3.13 -1.72 20.26
CA GLY A 287 -4.07 -0.73 19.77
C GLY A 287 -5.50 -1.29 19.80
N SER A 288 -6.45 -0.57 20.40
CA SER A 288 -7.85 -0.99 20.58
C SER A 288 -8.56 -1.46 19.30
N THR A 289 -8.05 -1.06 18.13
CA THR A 289 -8.66 -1.31 16.82
C THR A 289 -7.77 -2.06 15.83
N ARG A 290 -6.58 -2.52 16.26
CA ARG A 290 -5.54 -3.06 15.37
C ARG A 290 -5.62 -4.58 15.27
N MET A 291 -5.77 -5.09 14.05
CA MET A 291 -5.61 -6.52 13.77
C MET A 291 -4.16 -6.81 13.43
N GLY A 292 -3.67 -7.93 13.96
CA GLY A 292 -2.30 -8.39 13.79
C GLY A 292 -2.25 -9.84 13.35
N ILE A 293 -1.22 -10.17 12.58
CA ILE A 293 -0.92 -11.54 12.17
C ILE A 293 -0.28 -12.24 13.37
N VAL A 294 -0.99 -13.24 13.89
CA VAL A 294 -0.62 -14.00 15.08
C VAL A 294 0.32 -15.15 14.73
N LYS A 295 0.01 -15.86 13.65
CA LYS A 295 0.78 -17.02 13.18
C LYS A 295 0.78 -17.05 11.66
N ARG A 296 1.95 -17.32 11.10
CA ARG A 296 2.18 -17.54 9.67
C ARG A 296 2.58 -19.00 9.47
N LEU A 297 1.93 -19.68 8.55
CA LEU A 297 2.20 -21.08 8.18
C LEU A 297 2.46 -21.11 6.67
N VAL A 298 3.63 -21.60 6.29
CA VAL A 298 4.15 -21.48 4.92
C VAL A 298 4.56 -22.86 4.42
N GLY A 299 4.08 -23.22 3.22
CA GLY A 299 4.43 -24.47 2.55
C GLY A 299 3.59 -25.68 2.98
N PRO A 300 3.87 -26.85 2.37
CA PRO A 300 3.17 -28.08 2.67
C PRO A 300 3.59 -28.59 4.05
N MET A 301 2.63 -28.90 4.90
CA MET A 301 2.87 -29.40 6.25
C MET A 301 1.78 -30.40 6.64
N PRO A 302 2.07 -31.44 7.44
CA PRO A 302 1.05 -32.42 7.78
C PRO A 302 -0.09 -31.79 8.59
N PRO A 303 -1.33 -32.33 8.48
CA PRO A 303 -2.52 -31.76 9.09
C PRO A 303 -2.43 -31.66 10.62
N SER A 304 -1.75 -32.63 11.27
CA SER A 304 -1.53 -32.61 12.72
C SER A 304 -0.67 -31.42 13.17
N THR A 305 0.42 -31.13 12.45
CA THR A 305 1.27 -29.96 12.72
C THR A 305 0.52 -28.68 12.43
N TYR A 306 -0.23 -28.61 11.32
CA TYR A 306 -1.05 -27.45 10.96
C TYR A 306 -2.04 -27.09 12.08
N LEU A 307 -2.76 -28.09 12.59
CA LEU A 307 -3.70 -27.93 13.69
C LEU A 307 -3.03 -27.55 15.00
N SER A 308 -1.91 -28.20 15.34
CA SER A 308 -1.19 -27.90 16.58
C SER A 308 -0.77 -26.43 16.65
N GLU A 309 -0.30 -25.88 15.53
CA GLU A 309 0.15 -24.49 15.43
C GLU A 309 -1.02 -23.50 15.45
N LEU A 310 -2.14 -23.82 14.79
CA LEU A 310 -3.35 -23.02 14.88
C LEU A 310 -3.93 -23.01 16.29
N ARG A 311 -4.02 -24.18 16.95
CA ARG A 311 -4.53 -24.30 18.32
C ARG A 311 -3.65 -23.55 19.32
N ALA A 312 -2.33 -23.70 19.23
CA ALA A 312 -1.40 -22.97 20.09
C ALA A 312 -1.51 -21.45 19.91
N ALA A 313 -1.71 -20.99 18.68
CA ALA A 313 -1.94 -19.58 18.39
C ALA A 313 -3.29 -19.08 18.94
N ILE A 314 -4.36 -19.85 18.77
CA ILE A 314 -5.70 -19.51 19.28
C ILE A 314 -5.71 -19.50 20.80
N GLU A 315 -5.10 -20.47 21.47
CA GLU A 315 -5.03 -20.51 22.94
C GLU A 315 -4.27 -19.31 23.51
N LYS A 316 -3.14 -18.96 22.88
CA LYS A 316 -2.29 -17.85 23.32
C LYS A 316 -2.97 -16.48 23.18
N TYR A 317 -3.72 -16.25 22.11
CA TYR A 317 -4.35 -14.95 21.81
C TYR A 317 -5.85 -14.93 22.11
N GLY A 318 -6.45 -16.08 22.41
CA GLY A 318 -7.87 -16.22 22.76
C GLY A 318 -8.20 -15.51 24.06
N ALA A 319 -7.32 -15.61 25.07
CA ALA A 319 -7.48 -14.89 26.34
C ALA A 319 -7.47 -13.36 26.14
N ASP A 320 -6.65 -12.87 25.21
CA ASP A 320 -6.57 -11.44 24.89
C ASP A 320 -7.84 -10.96 24.14
N LEU A 321 -8.41 -11.83 23.30
CA LEU A 321 -9.64 -11.58 22.56
C LEU A 321 -10.88 -11.60 23.48
N ASP A 322 -10.97 -12.60 24.36
CA ASP A 322 -12.07 -12.76 25.33
C ASP A 322 -12.07 -11.63 26.35
N GLY A 323 -10.91 -11.13 26.77
CA GLY A 323 -10.80 -9.96 27.62
C GLY A 323 -11.37 -8.67 27.01
N THR A 324 -11.58 -8.64 25.69
CA THR A 324 -12.22 -7.51 24.99
C THR A 324 -13.68 -7.70 24.64
N ARG A 325 -14.21 -8.91 24.84
CA ARG A 325 -15.65 -9.14 24.67
C ARG A 325 -16.37 -8.37 25.78
N PRO A 326 -17.31 -7.47 25.45
CA PRO A 326 -18.08 -6.80 26.48
C PRO A 326 -18.79 -7.88 27.29
N THR A 327 -18.47 -7.95 28.57
CA THR A 327 -19.22 -8.75 29.55
C THR A 327 -20.60 -8.12 29.65
N ASN A 328 -21.51 -8.48 28.75
CA ASN A 328 -22.92 -8.19 28.94
C ASN A 328 -23.38 -9.05 30.13
N GLY A 329 -23.26 -8.45 31.32
CA GLY A 329 -23.90 -8.93 32.52
C GLY A 329 -25.40 -9.03 32.29
N HIS A 330 -25.95 -10.11 32.84
CA HIS A 330 -27.38 -10.42 32.91
C HIS A 330 -28.25 -9.26 33.40
#